data_AF-A0A6N6VX97-F1
#
_entry.id   AF-A0A6N6VX97-F1
#
_cell.length_a   1.000
_cell.length_b   1.000
_cell.length_c   1.000
_cell.angle_alpha   90.00
_cell.angle_beta   90.00
_cell.angle_gamma   90.00
#
_symmetry.space_group_name_H-M   'P 1'
#
loop_
_entity.id
_entity.type
_entity.pdbx_description
1 polymer ?
#
loop_
_entity_poly.entity_id
_entity_poly.type
_entity_poly.pdbx_seq_one_letter_code
_entity_poly.pdbx_strand_id
1 'polypeptide(L)'
;MNRNYHTLENKIILSGDTFSIKDDIKKMGGKWDSSNKSWWLLNTQIAVENILKLGFKLIDKDVNPSQPKQNSSETPQNDTMSVSHFVLFIESIIKKNISGKYWINGEISSFKTSNGHIFFDLIDKEDKNKSTLNSLKAASISCILWSGRRQFLEEKISKILFKDGTKIKILVSCDFRKEGSKISAIIDDIDLQFTQGELALQRINIVSELKKLGLYHKNKLLKLKNFTLNIALITADNSRAYSDFIDELKQSKLSFQISLFDCNMQGEKTSENVSKALHYISDQIDLFDCVVITRGGGSRLDLRWFDDLEIAKQIGLSKIPVITAVGHFDDISISDEVSFHSEKTPTAAARYLIDNIFNSLHIFFLRLEKVTHLLLKKTSAERQFLFSIEERLSRAAIRRLESEKRQLKGYSQILKVFQTSITQTLKRGYALVYDNSGNLLKGKDFLHQAPPIDLKLKFASDCENQHIFVDVSVKEITQKSDPS
;
A
#
# COMPACT_ATOMS: atom_id res chain seq x y z
N MET A 1 -47.33 78.29 -9.26
CA MET A 1 -46.13 78.14 -10.11
C MET A 1 -45.03 77.51 -9.26
N ASN A 2 -44.69 76.24 -9.50
CA ASN A 2 -43.61 75.57 -8.76
C ASN A 2 -42.27 75.99 -9.38
N ARG A 3 -41.49 76.80 -8.65
CA ARG A 3 -40.12 77.17 -9.01
C ARG A 3 -39.20 76.64 -7.93
N ASN A 4 -38.31 75.76 -8.32
CA ASN A 4 -37.44 75.05 -7.39
C ASN A 4 -35.99 75.11 -7.86
N TYR A 5 -35.04 75.04 -6.95
CA TYR A 5 -33.63 74.93 -7.29
C TYR A 5 -32.95 73.88 -6.41
N HIS A 6 -31.89 73.29 -6.90
CA HIS A 6 -31.01 72.44 -6.11
C HIS A 6 -29.56 72.82 -6.41
N THR A 7 -28.71 72.70 -5.40
CA THR A 7 -27.28 72.98 -5.52
C THR A 7 -26.53 71.67 -5.74
N LEU A 8 -25.68 71.63 -6.76
CA LEU A 8 -24.82 70.50 -7.03
C LEU A 8 -23.41 71.05 -7.26
N GLU A 9 -22.52 70.75 -6.31
CA GLU A 9 -21.17 71.32 -6.21
C GLU A 9 -21.18 72.86 -6.26
N ASN A 10 -20.59 73.44 -7.33
CA ASN A 10 -20.44 74.88 -7.52
C ASN A 10 -21.51 75.48 -8.46
N LYS A 11 -22.63 74.77 -8.68
CA LYS A 11 -23.73 75.19 -9.56
C LYS A 11 -25.08 75.11 -8.87
N ILE A 12 -25.94 76.07 -9.21
CA ILE A 12 -27.35 76.09 -8.84
C ILE A 12 -28.16 75.71 -10.06
N ILE A 13 -28.93 74.63 -10.00
CA ILE A 13 -29.77 74.15 -11.10
C ILE A 13 -31.23 74.47 -10.80
N LEU A 14 -31.86 75.22 -11.71
CA LEU A 14 -33.23 75.69 -11.62
C LEU A 14 -34.18 74.71 -12.33
N SER A 15 -35.28 74.36 -11.66
CA SER A 15 -36.32 73.45 -12.15
C SER A 15 -37.72 74.00 -11.87
N GLY A 16 -38.71 73.51 -12.63
CA GLY A 16 -40.09 74.01 -12.57
C GLY A 16 -40.37 75.07 -13.65
N ASP A 17 -41.15 76.10 -13.31
CA ASP A 17 -41.53 77.16 -14.27
C ASP A 17 -40.39 78.16 -14.52
N THR A 18 -39.39 77.74 -15.31
CA THR A 18 -38.22 78.54 -15.70
C THR A 18 -38.38 79.22 -17.06
N PHE A 19 -39.33 78.78 -17.89
CA PHE A 19 -39.53 79.34 -19.23
C PHE A 19 -40.19 80.71 -19.20
N SER A 20 -41.09 80.95 -18.25
CA SER A 20 -41.79 82.22 -18.07
C SER A 20 -40.87 83.37 -17.64
N ILE A 21 -39.68 83.06 -17.10
CA ILE A 21 -38.68 84.04 -16.63
C ILE A 21 -37.29 83.78 -17.25
N LYS A 22 -37.25 83.21 -18.45
CA LYS A 22 -35.99 82.87 -19.12
C LYS A 22 -35.05 84.06 -19.32
N ASP A 23 -35.59 85.26 -19.53
CA ASP A 23 -34.80 86.46 -19.84
C ASP A 23 -34.15 87.06 -18.60
N ASP A 24 -34.78 86.98 -17.42
CA ASP A 24 -34.15 87.41 -16.17
C ASP A 24 -33.10 86.40 -15.69
N ILE A 25 -33.33 85.10 -15.92
CA ILE A 25 -32.34 84.06 -15.64
C ILE A 25 -31.07 84.27 -16.49
N LYS A 26 -31.21 84.64 -17.77
CA LYS A 26 -30.06 84.99 -18.63
C LYS A 26 -29.30 86.22 -18.14
N LYS A 27 -30.00 87.27 -17.69
CA LYS A 27 -29.36 88.50 -17.16
C LYS A 27 -28.50 88.23 -15.92
N MET A 28 -28.88 87.24 -15.12
CA MET A 28 -28.13 86.81 -13.93
C MET A 28 -26.93 85.89 -14.25
N GLY A 29 -26.65 85.65 -15.54
CA GLY A 29 -25.56 84.78 -15.98
C GLY A 29 -25.94 83.30 -16.09
N GLY A 30 -27.24 82.98 -16.11
CA GLY A 30 -27.74 81.62 -16.24
C GLY A 30 -27.41 81.02 -17.60
N LYS A 31 -26.98 79.77 -17.62
CA LYS A 31 -26.70 78.99 -18.83
C LYS A 31 -27.69 77.85 -18.96
N TRP A 32 -28.14 77.58 -20.18
CA TRP A 32 -29.05 76.48 -20.48
C TRP A 32 -28.25 75.19 -20.72
N ASP A 33 -28.62 74.12 -20.02
CA ASP A 33 -28.15 72.76 -20.29
C ASP A 33 -29.18 72.03 -21.16
N SER A 34 -28.81 71.74 -22.41
CA SER A 34 -29.68 71.09 -23.38
C SER A 34 -29.94 69.62 -23.07
N SER A 35 -29.01 68.94 -22.37
CA SER A 35 -29.11 67.52 -22.04
C SER A 35 -30.14 67.28 -20.94
N ASN A 36 -30.13 68.12 -19.90
CA ASN A 36 -31.05 68.01 -18.76
C ASN A 36 -32.27 68.93 -18.87
N LYS A 37 -32.37 69.71 -19.95
CA LYS A 37 -33.42 70.72 -20.20
C LYS A 37 -33.65 71.62 -18.97
N SER A 38 -32.58 72.16 -18.41
CA SER A 38 -32.63 73.02 -17.22
C SER A 38 -31.67 74.20 -17.30
N TRP A 39 -31.99 75.27 -16.56
CA TRP A 39 -31.10 76.42 -16.41
C TRP A 39 -30.18 76.21 -15.21
N TRP A 40 -28.92 76.61 -15.32
CA TRP A 40 -28.00 76.61 -14.19
C TRP A 40 -27.20 77.90 -14.06
N LEU A 41 -26.83 78.24 -12.82
CA LEU A 41 -26.04 79.41 -12.42
C LEU A 41 -24.82 78.95 -11.61
N LEU A 42 -23.77 79.76 -11.54
CA LEU A 42 -22.66 79.52 -10.60
C LEU A 42 -23.13 79.81 -9.17
N ASN A 43 -22.75 78.93 -8.23
CA ASN A 43 -23.15 79.02 -6.83
C ASN A 43 -22.37 80.13 -6.12
N THR A 44 -22.90 81.35 -6.20
CA THR A 44 -22.39 82.54 -5.51
C THR A 44 -23.51 83.11 -4.63
N GLN A 45 -23.16 83.75 -3.50
CA GLN A 45 -24.17 84.30 -2.58
C GLN A 45 -25.15 85.26 -3.28
N ILE A 46 -24.63 86.09 -4.21
CA ILE A 46 -25.44 87.01 -5.03
C ILE A 46 -26.44 86.25 -5.93
N ALA A 47 -26.03 85.12 -6.52
CA ALA A 47 -26.90 84.32 -7.36
C ALA A 47 -28.03 83.66 -6.56
N VAL A 48 -27.74 83.16 -5.35
CA VAL A 48 -28.74 82.55 -4.43
C VAL A 48 -29.78 83.59 -3.99
N GLU A 49 -29.37 84.80 -3.61
CA GLU A 49 -30.32 85.86 -3.21
C GLU A 49 -31.25 86.27 -4.36
N ASN A 50 -30.71 86.37 -5.57
CA ASN A 50 -31.49 86.81 -6.73
C ASN A 50 -32.50 85.74 -7.19
N ILE A 51 -32.18 84.44 -7.10
CA ILE A 51 -33.15 83.39 -7.43
C ILE A 51 -34.23 83.24 -6.36
N LEU A 52 -33.91 83.50 -5.08
CA LEU A 52 -34.91 83.55 -4.01
C LEU A 52 -35.91 84.70 -4.25
N LYS A 53 -35.46 85.87 -4.71
CA LYS A 53 -36.33 86.99 -5.12
C LYS A 53 -37.26 86.64 -6.29
N LEU A 54 -36.84 85.75 -7.18
CA LEU A 54 -37.66 85.25 -8.30
C LEU A 54 -38.61 84.10 -7.88
N GLY A 55 -38.62 83.74 -6.60
CA GLY A 55 -39.56 82.79 -6.00
C GLY A 55 -39.12 81.32 -6.07
N PHE A 56 -37.83 81.04 -6.28
CA PHE A 56 -37.30 79.67 -6.29
C PHE A 56 -37.11 79.11 -4.88
N LYS A 57 -37.51 77.85 -4.63
CA LYS A 57 -37.33 77.15 -3.34
C LYS A 57 -36.30 76.02 -3.44
N LEU A 58 -35.48 75.81 -2.40
CA LEU A 58 -34.46 74.76 -2.37
C LEU A 58 -35.10 73.37 -2.26
N ILE A 59 -34.63 72.43 -3.08
CA ILE A 59 -34.89 70.99 -2.94
C ILE A 59 -33.57 70.32 -2.55
N ASP A 60 -33.48 69.83 -1.31
CA ASP A 60 -32.39 68.96 -0.89
C ASP A 60 -32.52 67.60 -1.60
N LYS A 61 -31.50 67.21 -2.36
CA LYS A 61 -31.41 65.90 -3.02
C LYS A 61 -30.24 65.10 -2.44
N ASP A 62 -30.54 64.27 -1.44
CA ASP A 62 -29.82 63.01 -1.25
C ASP A 62 -30.66 61.88 -1.83
N VAL A 63 -30.56 61.67 -3.15
CA VAL A 63 -30.94 60.40 -3.80
C VAL A 63 -30.03 60.18 -5.02
N ASN A 64 -29.08 59.26 -4.86
CA ASN A 64 -28.19 58.74 -5.90
C ASN A 64 -28.91 57.60 -6.68
N PRO A 65 -28.96 57.59 -8.03
CA PRO A 65 -29.73 56.60 -8.78
C PRO A 65 -28.85 55.43 -9.24
N SER A 66 -28.61 54.43 -8.38
CA SER A 66 -28.00 53.16 -8.83
C SER A 66 -28.30 51.96 -7.91
N GLN A 67 -29.55 51.74 -7.54
CA GLN A 67 -30.00 50.46 -6.96
C GLN A 67 -31.43 50.13 -7.43
N PRO A 68 -31.77 48.85 -7.67
CA PRO A 68 -33.10 48.46 -8.11
C PRO A 68 -34.11 48.91 -7.06
N LYS A 69 -35.19 49.57 -7.51
CA LYS A 69 -36.29 50.07 -6.67
C LYS A 69 -36.67 49.04 -5.60
N GLN A 70 -36.38 49.34 -4.33
CA GLN A 70 -37.06 48.77 -3.19
C GLN A 70 -37.89 49.85 -2.51
N ASN A 71 -39.19 49.58 -2.50
CA ASN A 71 -40.21 50.00 -1.54
C ASN A 71 -40.49 51.51 -1.45
N SER A 72 -41.40 51.95 -2.33
CA SER A 72 -42.41 52.92 -1.95
C SER A 72 -43.09 52.45 -0.66
N SER A 73 -43.11 53.30 0.34
CA SER A 73 -44.07 53.22 1.44
C SER A 73 -45.46 53.56 0.88
N GLU A 74 -46.08 52.59 0.21
CA GLU A 74 -47.52 52.55 0.04
C GLU A 74 -48.10 52.17 1.40
N THR A 75 -48.74 53.11 2.09
CA THR A 75 -49.76 52.74 3.07
C THR A 75 -50.76 51.83 2.36
N PRO A 76 -50.97 50.57 2.78
CA PRO A 76 -51.89 49.69 2.09
C PRO A 76 -53.28 50.33 2.13
N GLN A 77 -53.87 50.55 0.95
CA GLN A 77 -55.31 50.84 0.86
C GLN A 77 -56.05 49.78 1.70
N ASN A 78 -57.02 50.21 2.49
CA ASN A 78 -57.86 49.35 3.34
C ASN A 78 -58.83 48.47 2.52
N ASP A 79 -58.36 47.96 1.38
CA ASP A 79 -59.04 46.92 0.61
C ASP A 79 -58.69 45.58 1.24
N THR A 80 -59.59 45.11 2.11
CA THR A 80 -59.45 43.78 2.72
C THR A 80 -59.56 42.71 1.65
N MET A 81 -58.43 42.11 1.29
CA MET A 81 -58.37 40.98 0.38
C MET A 81 -58.60 39.67 1.13
N SER A 82 -59.43 38.77 0.60
CA SER A 82 -59.57 37.43 1.17
C SER A 82 -58.29 36.61 0.94
N VAL A 83 -57.98 35.68 1.86
CA VAL A 83 -56.81 34.79 1.75
C VAL A 83 -56.79 34.08 0.38
N SER A 84 -57.94 33.64 -0.10
CA SER A 84 -58.09 33.00 -1.41
C SER A 84 -57.69 33.93 -2.57
N HIS A 85 -58.10 35.20 -2.52
CA HIS A 85 -57.75 36.16 -3.57
C HIS A 85 -56.26 36.51 -3.55
N PHE A 86 -55.64 36.58 -2.37
CA PHE A 86 -54.20 36.78 -2.25
C PHE A 86 -53.39 35.60 -2.81
N VAL A 87 -53.80 34.36 -2.52
CA VAL A 87 -53.14 33.15 -3.06
C VAL A 87 -53.27 33.07 -4.58
N LEU A 88 -54.44 33.37 -5.14
CA LEU A 88 -54.64 33.42 -6.60
C LEU A 88 -53.83 34.54 -7.26
N PHE A 89 -53.68 35.68 -6.58
CA PHE A 89 -52.83 36.78 -7.05
C PHE A 89 -51.36 36.35 -7.13
N ILE A 90 -50.82 35.71 -6.08
CA ILE A 90 -49.45 35.16 -6.08
C ILE A 90 -49.27 34.14 -7.22
N GLU A 91 -50.22 33.22 -7.39
CA GLU A 91 -50.19 32.23 -8.49
C GLU A 91 -50.11 32.94 -9.86
N SER A 92 -50.90 33.99 -10.06
CA SER A 92 -50.92 34.73 -11.32
C SER A 92 -49.59 35.42 -11.62
N ILE A 93 -48.93 35.98 -10.60
CA ILE A 93 -47.62 36.62 -10.74
C ILE A 93 -46.55 35.57 -11.09
N ILE A 94 -46.55 34.45 -10.38
CA ILE A 94 -45.58 33.37 -10.61
C ILE A 94 -45.77 32.79 -12.01
N LYS A 95 -47.00 32.48 -12.42
CA LYS A 95 -47.27 31.96 -13.78
C LYS A 95 -46.92 32.95 -14.88
N LYS A 96 -47.13 34.25 -14.65
CA LYS A 96 -46.84 35.28 -15.65
C LYS A 96 -45.33 35.51 -15.82
N ASN A 97 -44.58 35.53 -14.71
CA ASN A 97 -43.15 35.90 -14.72
C ASN A 97 -42.19 34.71 -14.78
N ILE A 98 -42.62 33.51 -14.37
CA ILE A 98 -41.79 32.30 -14.25
C ILE A 98 -42.45 31.16 -15.05
N SER A 99 -42.64 31.39 -16.34
CA SER A 99 -43.26 30.44 -17.29
C SER A 99 -42.24 29.59 -18.07
N GLY A 100 -40.95 29.91 -17.95
CA GLY A 100 -39.85 29.17 -18.59
C GLY A 100 -39.42 27.92 -17.80
N LYS A 101 -38.49 27.16 -18.41
CA LYS A 101 -37.74 26.10 -17.74
C LYS A 101 -36.36 26.62 -17.35
N TYR A 102 -35.87 26.24 -16.18
CA TYR A 102 -34.61 26.73 -15.63
C TYR A 102 -33.71 25.58 -15.20
N TRP A 103 -32.43 25.66 -15.55
CA TRP A 103 -31.42 24.75 -15.00
C TRP A 103 -31.03 25.23 -13.62
N ILE A 104 -31.29 24.42 -12.62
CA ILE A 104 -30.83 24.63 -11.24
C ILE A 104 -29.90 23.49 -10.84
N ASN A 105 -28.93 23.78 -9.99
CA ASN A 105 -28.04 22.78 -9.42
C ASN A 105 -28.03 22.91 -7.90
N GLY A 106 -27.66 21.83 -7.23
CA GLY A 106 -27.58 21.77 -5.78
C GLY A 106 -27.45 20.34 -5.29
N GLU A 107 -27.49 20.14 -3.99
CA GLU A 107 -27.39 18.84 -3.34
C GLU A 107 -28.77 18.32 -2.97
N ILE A 108 -29.02 17.02 -3.20
CA ILE A 108 -30.25 16.35 -2.78
C ILE A 108 -30.29 16.24 -1.25
N SER A 109 -31.44 16.56 -0.67
CA SER A 109 -31.78 16.31 0.74
C SER A 109 -33.21 15.78 0.86
N SER A 110 -33.49 15.01 1.91
CA SER A 110 -34.84 14.50 2.20
C SER A 110 -35.46 13.67 1.06
N PHE A 111 -34.64 12.87 0.38
CA PHE A 111 -35.05 12.02 -0.74
C PHE A 111 -36.12 10.99 -0.34
N LYS A 112 -37.22 10.97 -1.08
CA LYS A 112 -38.37 10.07 -0.89
C LYS A 112 -38.89 9.60 -2.24
N THR A 113 -39.30 8.33 -2.30
CA THR A 113 -40.01 7.78 -3.46
C THR A 113 -41.37 7.27 -3.01
N SER A 114 -42.45 7.67 -3.69
CA SER A 114 -43.83 7.25 -3.39
C SER A 114 -44.63 7.09 -4.68
N ASN A 115 -45.31 5.95 -4.86
CA ASN A 115 -46.13 5.64 -6.05
C ASN A 115 -45.43 5.91 -7.40
N GLY A 116 -44.11 5.67 -7.46
CA GLY A 116 -43.28 5.91 -8.66
C GLY A 116 -42.84 7.36 -8.85
N HIS A 117 -43.33 8.31 -8.05
CA HIS A 117 -42.86 9.69 -7.99
C HIS A 117 -41.60 9.80 -7.13
N ILE A 118 -40.72 10.73 -7.48
CA ILE A 118 -39.55 11.08 -6.67
C ILE A 118 -39.77 12.49 -6.11
N PHE A 119 -39.54 12.63 -4.82
CA PHE A 119 -39.58 13.89 -4.09
C PHE A 119 -38.25 14.08 -3.37
N PHE A 120 -37.64 15.26 -3.50
CA PHE A 120 -36.49 15.64 -2.69
C PHE A 120 -36.42 17.16 -2.62
N ASP A 121 -35.71 17.69 -1.64
CA ASP A 121 -35.38 19.10 -1.58
C ASP A 121 -33.97 19.31 -2.15
N LEU A 122 -33.80 20.32 -3.00
CA LEU A 122 -32.51 20.73 -3.53
C LEU A 122 -31.98 21.87 -2.69
N ILE A 123 -30.82 21.67 -2.07
CA ILE A 123 -30.19 22.64 -1.16
C ILE A 123 -28.84 23.13 -1.72
N ASP A 124 -28.56 24.41 -1.53
CA ASP A 124 -27.20 24.95 -1.68
C ASP A 124 -26.46 24.87 -0.35
N LYS A 125 -25.35 24.13 -0.31
CA LYS A 125 -24.44 24.19 0.84
C LYS A 125 -23.70 25.52 0.80
N GLU A 126 -23.90 26.36 1.82
CA GLU A 126 -23.05 27.54 2.00
C GLU A 126 -21.58 27.11 2.19
N ASP A 127 -20.68 27.79 1.49
CA ASP A 127 -19.24 27.71 1.76
C ASP A 127 -18.97 28.11 3.22
N LYS A 128 -18.52 27.16 4.03
CA LYS A 128 -18.10 27.38 5.43
C LYS A 128 -16.97 28.44 5.57
N ASN A 129 -16.38 28.90 4.46
CA ASN A 129 -15.37 29.94 4.42
C ASN A 129 -15.92 31.37 4.28
N LYS A 130 -17.24 31.57 4.10
CA LYS A 130 -17.87 32.89 4.17
C LYS A 130 -18.54 33.06 5.52
N SER A 131 -17.71 33.21 6.55
CA SER A 131 -18.14 33.74 7.85
C SER A 131 -18.64 35.17 7.65
N THR A 132 -19.92 35.31 7.36
CA THR A 132 -20.65 36.54 7.65
C THR A 132 -21.81 36.15 8.55
N LEU A 133 -21.72 36.64 9.77
CA LEU A 133 -22.65 36.58 10.88
C LEU A 133 -24.13 36.70 10.46
N ASN A 134 -24.77 35.56 10.15
CA ASN A 134 -26.16 35.18 10.44
C ASN A 134 -26.51 33.96 9.59
N SER A 135 -26.79 32.84 10.27
CA SER A 135 -27.26 31.59 9.68
C SER A 135 -28.61 31.83 8.97
N LEU A 136 -28.55 32.22 7.71
CA LEU A 136 -29.67 32.11 6.79
C LEU A 136 -29.70 30.64 6.39
N LYS A 137 -30.81 29.96 6.69
CA LYS A 137 -31.06 28.58 6.25
C LYS A 137 -30.66 28.46 4.78
N ALA A 138 -29.81 27.49 4.46
CA ALA A 138 -29.46 27.13 3.09
C ALA A 138 -30.68 27.24 2.19
N ALA A 139 -30.56 27.97 1.08
CA ALA A 139 -31.65 28.09 0.11
C ALA A 139 -32.08 26.68 -0.31
N SER A 140 -33.36 26.35 -0.09
CA SER A 140 -33.91 25.02 -0.33
C SER A 140 -35.17 25.12 -1.19
N ILE A 141 -35.29 24.28 -2.21
CA ILE A 141 -36.52 24.17 -3.01
C ILE A 141 -36.97 22.73 -3.14
N SER A 142 -38.28 22.50 -2.99
CA SER A 142 -38.86 21.17 -3.08
C SER A 142 -39.03 20.75 -4.53
N CYS A 143 -38.35 19.69 -4.94
CA CYS A 143 -38.34 19.16 -6.29
C CYS A 143 -39.22 17.91 -6.42
N ILE A 144 -39.95 17.82 -7.53
CA ILE A 144 -40.89 16.73 -7.81
C ILE A 144 -40.62 16.18 -9.21
N LEU A 145 -40.34 14.89 -9.30
CA LEU A 145 -40.34 14.16 -10.56
C LEU A 145 -41.55 13.23 -10.62
N TRP A 146 -42.49 13.56 -11.50
CA TRP A 146 -43.69 12.78 -11.74
C TRP A 146 -43.37 11.44 -12.45
N SER A 147 -44.16 10.40 -12.19
CA SER A 147 -43.90 9.03 -12.65
C SER A 147 -43.94 8.92 -14.17
N GLY A 148 -44.87 9.62 -14.81
CA GLY A 148 -44.95 9.73 -16.26
C GLY A 148 -43.68 10.31 -16.87
N ARG A 149 -43.10 11.36 -16.27
CA ARG A 149 -41.84 11.96 -16.75
C ARG A 149 -40.63 11.07 -16.43
N ARG A 150 -40.63 10.41 -15.27
CA ARG A 150 -39.59 9.48 -14.83
C ARG A 150 -39.33 8.38 -15.86
N GLN A 151 -40.37 7.81 -16.46
CA GLN A 151 -40.24 6.75 -17.47
C GLN A 151 -39.40 7.21 -18.67
N PHE A 152 -39.53 8.47 -19.10
CA PHE A 152 -38.70 9.04 -20.17
C PHE A 152 -37.26 9.35 -19.77
N LEU A 153 -36.99 9.44 -18.46
CA LEU A 153 -35.67 9.75 -17.91
C LEU A 153 -34.99 8.53 -17.30
N GLU A 154 -35.56 7.33 -17.44
CA GLU A 154 -35.14 6.12 -16.75
C GLU A 154 -33.70 5.71 -17.10
N GLU A 155 -33.29 5.87 -18.36
CA GLU A 155 -31.90 5.66 -18.78
C GLU A 155 -30.90 6.63 -18.13
N LYS A 156 -31.32 7.86 -17.83
CA LYS A 156 -30.48 8.84 -17.13
C LYS A 156 -30.47 8.56 -15.63
N ILE A 157 -31.64 8.27 -15.06
CA ILE A 157 -31.81 8.01 -13.63
C ILE A 157 -31.06 6.75 -13.20
N SER A 158 -31.09 5.69 -14.00
CA SER A 158 -30.33 4.46 -13.73
C SER A 158 -28.81 4.65 -13.69
N LYS A 159 -28.28 5.79 -14.18
CA LYS A 159 -26.85 6.14 -14.14
C LYS A 159 -26.48 7.08 -13.00
N ILE A 160 -27.46 7.57 -12.25
CA ILE A 160 -27.28 8.47 -11.11
C ILE A 160 -27.77 7.77 -9.84
N LEU A 161 -26.94 7.80 -8.80
CA LEU A 161 -27.38 7.38 -7.48
C LEU A 161 -28.20 8.52 -6.85
N PHE A 162 -29.53 8.45 -6.93
CA PHE A 162 -30.41 9.44 -6.29
C PHE A 162 -30.48 9.19 -4.78
N LYS A 163 -29.61 9.86 -4.04
CA LYS A 163 -29.57 9.83 -2.58
C LYS A 163 -29.19 11.19 -2.02
N ASP A 164 -29.54 11.40 -0.75
CA ASP A 164 -29.11 12.57 0.00
C ASP A 164 -27.59 12.71 -0.08
N GLY A 165 -27.10 13.93 -0.26
CA GLY A 165 -25.67 14.18 -0.50
C GLY A 165 -25.26 14.28 -1.97
N THR A 166 -26.11 13.83 -2.91
CA THR A 166 -25.75 13.83 -4.34
C THR A 166 -25.95 15.22 -4.94
N LYS A 167 -24.88 15.79 -5.50
CA LYS A 167 -24.99 17.00 -6.32
C LYS A 167 -25.54 16.68 -7.69
N ILE A 168 -26.60 17.36 -8.08
CA ILE A 168 -27.25 17.18 -9.38
C ILE A 168 -27.55 18.54 -10.02
N LYS A 169 -27.70 18.52 -11.34
CA LYS A 169 -28.21 19.65 -12.11
C LYS A 169 -29.44 19.21 -12.89
N ILE A 170 -30.55 19.90 -12.65
CA ILE A 170 -31.88 19.54 -13.13
C ILE A 170 -32.52 20.72 -13.84
N LEU A 171 -33.23 20.42 -14.93
CA LEU A 171 -34.09 21.36 -15.62
C LEU A 171 -35.45 21.29 -14.95
N VAL A 172 -35.95 22.42 -14.47
CA VAL A 172 -37.21 22.48 -13.74
C VAL A 172 -38.15 23.57 -14.26
N SER A 173 -39.44 23.36 -14.06
CA SER A 173 -40.49 24.37 -14.17
C SER A 173 -41.05 24.69 -12.78
N CYS A 174 -41.44 25.95 -12.57
CA CYS A 174 -42.00 26.40 -11.30
C CYS A 174 -43.48 26.02 -11.21
N ASP A 175 -43.88 25.32 -10.15
CA ASP A 175 -45.26 24.98 -9.85
C ASP A 175 -45.67 25.59 -8.50
N PHE A 176 -46.82 26.26 -8.48
CA PHE A 176 -47.38 26.87 -7.29
C PHE A 176 -48.67 26.16 -6.92
N ARG A 177 -48.67 25.45 -5.79
CA ARG A 177 -49.87 24.79 -5.27
C ARG A 177 -50.62 25.72 -4.32
N LYS A 178 -51.91 25.90 -4.63
CA LYS A 178 -52.85 26.72 -3.84
C LYS A 178 -53.00 26.20 -2.41
N GLU A 179 -53.06 24.87 -2.26
CA GLU A 179 -53.11 24.20 -0.97
C GLU A 179 -51.79 24.38 -0.23
N GLY A 180 -51.83 25.12 0.88
CA GLY A 180 -50.65 25.42 1.69
C GLY A 180 -49.67 26.43 1.09
N SER A 181 -50.01 27.09 -0.04
CA SER A 181 -49.16 28.10 -0.70
C SER A 181 -47.72 27.64 -0.94
N LYS A 182 -47.53 26.40 -1.42
CA LYS A 182 -46.21 25.79 -1.59
C LYS A 182 -45.70 25.98 -3.02
N ILE A 183 -44.49 26.53 -3.15
CA ILE A 183 -43.72 26.54 -4.39
C ILE A 183 -42.94 25.22 -4.51
N SER A 184 -43.03 24.56 -5.65
CA SER A 184 -42.31 23.33 -5.96
C SER A 184 -41.68 23.43 -7.36
N ALA A 185 -40.55 22.77 -7.56
CA ALA A 185 -39.87 22.68 -8.85
C ALA A 185 -40.19 21.32 -9.50
N ILE A 186 -40.93 21.33 -10.62
CA ILE A 186 -41.23 20.11 -11.37
C ILE A 186 -40.05 19.78 -12.28
N ILE A 187 -39.51 18.57 -12.15
CA ILE A 187 -38.33 18.13 -12.89
C ILE A 187 -38.73 17.75 -14.32
N ASP A 188 -38.12 18.45 -15.27
CA ASP A 188 -38.26 18.24 -16.70
C ASP A 188 -37.09 17.44 -17.29
N ASP A 189 -35.85 17.68 -16.90
CA ASP A 189 -34.69 16.93 -17.38
C ASP A 189 -33.55 16.92 -16.35
N ILE A 190 -32.57 16.03 -16.55
CA ILE A 190 -31.40 15.88 -15.67
C ILE A 190 -30.12 15.93 -16.51
N ASP A 191 -29.14 16.71 -16.06
CA ASP A 191 -27.82 16.84 -16.66
C ASP A 191 -26.86 15.77 -16.07
N LEU A 192 -26.63 14.73 -16.87
CA LEU A 192 -25.70 13.65 -16.52
C LEU A 192 -24.25 14.11 -16.50
N GLN A 193 -23.86 15.03 -17.39
CA GLN A 193 -22.46 15.45 -17.54
C GLN A 193 -22.01 16.23 -16.31
N PHE A 194 -22.87 17.12 -15.81
CA PHE A 194 -22.60 17.84 -14.57
C PHE A 194 -22.39 16.88 -13.38
N THR A 195 -23.31 15.94 -13.21
CA THR A 195 -23.28 14.99 -12.09
C THR A 195 -22.04 14.08 -12.16
N GLN A 196 -21.67 13.62 -13.36
CA GLN A 196 -20.45 12.82 -13.58
C GLN A 196 -19.18 13.65 -13.36
N GLY A 197 -19.17 14.92 -13.78
CA GLY A 197 -18.06 15.84 -13.55
C GLY A 197 -17.79 16.08 -12.06
N GLU A 198 -18.83 16.32 -11.26
CA GLU A 198 -18.68 16.48 -9.80
C GLU A 198 -18.12 15.22 -9.14
N LEU A 199 -18.60 14.04 -9.51
CA LEU A 199 -18.07 12.78 -8.97
C LEU A 199 -16.61 12.55 -9.34
N ALA A 200 -16.22 12.88 -10.58
CA ALA A 200 -14.82 12.81 -11.00
C ALA A 200 -13.94 13.79 -10.21
N LEU A 201 -14.41 15.01 -9.97
CA LEU A 201 -13.71 15.99 -9.14
C LEU A 201 -13.58 15.52 -7.68
N GLN A 202 -14.64 14.96 -7.10
CA GLN A 202 -14.59 14.36 -5.77
C GLN A 202 -13.54 13.25 -5.69
N ARG A 203 -13.50 12.34 -6.67
CA ARG A 203 -12.49 11.29 -6.74
C ARG A 203 -11.07 11.87 -6.81
N ILE A 204 -10.82 12.87 -7.65
CA ILE A 204 -9.52 13.54 -7.76
C ILE A 204 -9.12 14.15 -6.42
N ASN A 205 -10.05 14.78 -5.70
CA ASN A 205 -9.79 15.38 -4.40
C ASN A 205 -9.41 14.33 -3.35
N ILE A 206 -10.16 13.23 -3.26
CA ILE A 206 -9.88 12.12 -2.33
C ILE A 206 -8.49 11.53 -2.63
N VAL A 207 -8.19 11.23 -3.89
CA VAL A 207 -6.88 10.69 -4.30
C VAL A 207 -5.74 11.67 -3.98
N SER A 208 -5.95 12.97 -4.21
CA SER A 208 -4.97 14.03 -3.87
C SER A 208 -4.72 14.08 -2.37
N GLU A 209 -5.77 14.00 -1.55
CA GLU A 209 -5.67 13.99 -0.10
C GLU A 209 -4.95 12.75 0.43
N LEU A 210 -5.27 11.56 -0.07
CA LEU A 210 -4.59 10.31 0.30
C LEU A 210 -3.11 10.33 -0.07
N LYS A 211 -2.75 10.94 -1.20
CA LYS A 211 -1.35 11.15 -1.61
C LYS A 211 -0.64 12.15 -0.70
N LYS A 212 -1.28 13.25 -0.33
CA LYS A 212 -0.75 14.23 0.64
C LYS A 212 -0.49 13.60 2.00
N LEU A 213 -1.37 12.71 2.46
CA LEU A 213 -1.21 11.96 3.71
C LEU A 213 -0.19 10.81 3.60
N GLY A 214 0.35 10.52 2.41
CA GLY A 214 1.28 9.41 2.18
C GLY A 214 0.63 8.03 2.35
N LEU A 215 -0.70 7.93 2.29
CA LEU A 215 -1.46 6.70 2.54
C LEU A 215 -1.76 5.93 1.25
N TYR A 216 -1.80 6.62 0.11
CA TYR A 216 -2.27 6.07 -1.16
C TYR A 216 -1.54 4.79 -1.62
N HIS A 217 -0.24 4.66 -1.34
CA HIS A 217 0.54 3.45 -1.68
C HIS A 217 0.97 2.63 -0.46
N LYS A 218 0.61 3.06 0.76
CA LYS A 218 1.19 2.49 1.99
C LYS A 218 0.83 1.02 2.19
N ASN A 219 -0.42 0.65 1.93
CA ASN A 219 -0.86 -0.74 2.04
C ASN A 219 -0.29 -1.63 0.92
N LYS A 220 -0.13 -1.09 -0.30
CA LYS A 220 0.53 -1.76 -1.46
C LYS A 220 1.96 -2.19 -1.22
N LEU A 221 2.66 -1.48 -0.33
CA LEU A 221 4.05 -1.78 0.01
C LEU A 221 4.19 -2.86 1.08
N LEU A 222 3.07 -3.29 1.69
CA LEU A 222 3.09 -4.41 2.63
C LEU A 222 3.43 -5.71 1.91
N LYS A 223 3.84 -6.71 2.68
CA LYS A 223 4.08 -8.06 2.17
C LYS A 223 3.04 -8.99 2.73
N LEU A 224 2.43 -9.79 1.85
CA LEU A 224 1.57 -10.87 2.24
C LEU A 224 2.42 -12.00 2.86
N LYS A 225 1.93 -12.61 3.93
CA LYS A 225 2.60 -13.77 4.53
C LYS A 225 2.51 -14.96 3.57
N ASN A 226 3.58 -15.76 3.46
CA ASN A 226 3.63 -16.93 2.59
C ASN A 226 2.48 -17.92 2.88
N PHE A 227 2.14 -18.08 4.16
CA PHE A 227 1.02 -18.91 4.62
C PHE A 227 -0.03 -18.00 5.25
N THR A 228 -0.91 -17.46 4.41
CA THR A 228 -2.00 -16.57 4.84
C THR A 228 -3.24 -17.42 5.11
N LEU A 229 -3.43 -17.85 6.35
CA LEU A 229 -4.52 -18.76 6.74
C LEU A 229 -5.58 -18.07 7.61
N ASN A 230 -5.21 -17.03 8.35
CA ASN A 230 -6.11 -16.27 9.21
C ASN A 230 -6.62 -15.02 8.49
N ILE A 231 -7.89 -15.02 8.12
CA ILE A 231 -8.50 -13.99 7.28
C ILE A 231 -9.56 -13.23 8.07
N ALA A 232 -9.43 -11.91 8.13
CA ALA A 232 -10.53 -11.02 8.51
C ALA A 232 -11.38 -10.71 7.27
N LEU A 233 -12.60 -11.24 7.19
CA LEU A 233 -13.49 -11.06 6.04
C LEU A 233 -14.53 -9.98 6.36
N ILE A 234 -14.48 -8.87 5.64
CA ILE A 234 -15.49 -7.80 5.69
C ILE A 234 -16.46 -8.00 4.53
N THR A 235 -17.67 -8.44 4.85
CA THR A 235 -18.77 -8.58 3.88
C THR A 235 -20.10 -8.67 4.63
N ALA A 236 -21.22 -8.69 3.91
CA ALA A 236 -22.53 -8.90 4.52
C ALA A 236 -22.74 -10.39 4.82
N ASP A 237 -23.23 -10.70 6.02
CA ASP A 237 -23.60 -12.06 6.40
C ASP A 237 -24.67 -12.64 5.46
N ASN A 238 -24.58 -13.94 5.17
CA ASN A 238 -25.43 -14.65 4.21
C ASN A 238 -25.51 -14.03 2.79
N SER A 239 -24.55 -13.19 2.42
CA SER A 239 -24.49 -12.63 1.07
C SER A 239 -23.93 -13.64 0.06
N ARG A 240 -24.24 -13.44 -1.23
CA ARG A 240 -23.62 -14.23 -2.30
C ARG A 240 -22.09 -14.10 -2.28
N ALA A 241 -21.56 -12.91 -1.96
CA ALA A 241 -20.12 -12.70 -1.84
C ALA A 241 -19.48 -13.59 -0.78
N TYR A 242 -20.14 -13.70 0.38
CA TYR A 242 -19.71 -14.56 1.46
C TYR A 242 -19.69 -16.02 1.00
N SER A 243 -20.80 -16.54 0.47
CA SER A 243 -20.88 -17.93 0.00
C SER A 243 -19.84 -18.23 -1.08
N ASP A 244 -19.71 -17.37 -2.09
CA ASP A 244 -18.75 -17.53 -3.19
C ASP A 244 -17.30 -17.58 -2.67
N PHE A 245 -16.94 -16.72 -1.73
CA PHE A 245 -15.60 -16.68 -1.14
C PHE A 245 -15.32 -17.92 -0.29
N ILE A 246 -16.25 -18.30 0.59
CA ILE A 246 -16.11 -19.44 1.50
C ILE A 246 -16.07 -20.76 0.74
N ASP A 247 -16.93 -20.94 -0.26
CA ASP A 247 -17.00 -22.18 -1.02
C ASP A 247 -15.73 -22.43 -1.84
N GLU A 248 -15.18 -21.38 -2.45
CA GLU A 248 -13.90 -21.47 -3.16
C GLU A 248 -12.75 -21.83 -2.18
N LEU A 249 -12.70 -21.21 -1.00
CA LEU A 249 -11.71 -21.57 0.02
C LEU A 249 -11.86 -23.02 0.49
N LYS A 250 -13.09 -23.52 0.70
CA LYS A 250 -13.33 -24.92 1.10
C LYS A 250 -12.90 -25.92 0.04
N GLN A 251 -13.07 -25.61 -1.24
CA GLN A 251 -12.67 -26.49 -2.34
C GLN A 251 -11.16 -26.74 -2.39
N SER A 252 -10.35 -25.80 -1.89
CA SER A 252 -8.88 -25.92 -1.85
C SER A 252 -8.35 -27.01 -0.90
N LYS A 253 -9.19 -27.51 0.02
CA LYS A 253 -8.80 -28.43 1.12
C LYS A 253 -7.76 -27.87 2.10
N LEU A 254 -7.52 -26.56 2.09
CA LEU A 254 -6.70 -25.86 3.08
C LEU A 254 -7.58 -25.42 4.27
N SER A 255 -7.00 -25.43 5.47
CA SER A 255 -7.71 -25.06 6.71
C SER A 255 -7.60 -23.56 6.98
N PHE A 256 -8.37 -22.76 6.25
CA PHE A 256 -8.49 -21.32 6.50
C PHE A 256 -9.32 -21.04 7.76
N GLN A 257 -8.85 -20.10 8.59
CA GLN A 257 -9.61 -19.56 9.72
C GLN A 257 -10.15 -18.19 9.33
N ILE A 258 -11.47 -18.06 9.31
CA ILE A 258 -12.15 -16.87 8.78
C ILE A 258 -12.95 -16.23 9.90
N SER A 259 -12.66 -14.96 10.18
CA SER A 259 -13.45 -14.14 11.09
C SER A 259 -14.28 -13.17 10.27
N LEU A 260 -15.60 -13.37 10.28
CA LEU A 260 -16.55 -12.52 9.56
C LEU A 260 -16.83 -11.25 10.35
N PHE A 261 -16.68 -10.11 9.68
CA PHE A 261 -17.10 -8.79 10.14
C PHE A 261 -18.30 -8.36 9.30
N ASP A 262 -19.49 -8.64 9.82
CA ASP A 262 -20.75 -8.35 9.12
C ASP A 262 -20.90 -6.84 8.88
N CYS A 263 -20.91 -6.47 7.61
CA CYS A 263 -20.98 -5.08 7.17
C CYS A 263 -21.97 -4.91 6.01
N ASN A 264 -22.70 -3.80 6.02
CA ASN A 264 -23.47 -3.36 4.87
C ASN A 264 -22.51 -3.02 3.73
N MET A 265 -22.58 -3.76 2.62
CA MET A 265 -21.77 -3.51 1.42
C MET A 265 -22.49 -2.63 0.38
N GLN A 266 -23.64 -2.07 0.77
CA GLN A 266 -24.45 -1.17 -0.05
C GLN A 266 -25.21 -0.19 0.84
N GLY A 267 -25.38 1.04 0.36
CA GLY A 267 -26.10 2.10 1.08
C GLY A 267 -25.21 2.99 1.93
N GLU A 268 -25.82 3.97 2.58
CA GLU A 268 -25.12 5.06 3.27
C GLU A 268 -24.28 4.59 4.46
N LYS A 269 -24.73 3.52 5.14
CA LYS A 269 -24.00 2.92 6.26
C LYS A 269 -22.73 2.15 5.84
N THR A 270 -22.47 1.98 4.55
CA THR A 270 -21.31 1.21 4.05
C THR A 270 -20.00 1.82 4.54
N SER A 271 -19.81 3.13 4.34
CA SER A 271 -18.57 3.81 4.75
C SER A 271 -18.34 3.70 6.26
N GLU A 272 -19.36 3.96 7.06
CA GLU A 272 -19.27 3.88 8.51
C GLU A 272 -18.97 2.45 8.99
N ASN A 273 -19.70 1.44 8.49
CA ASN A 273 -19.56 0.06 8.94
C ASN A 273 -18.21 -0.54 8.55
N VAL A 274 -17.79 -0.37 7.29
CA VAL A 274 -16.51 -0.88 6.79
C VAL A 274 -15.35 -0.22 7.51
N SER A 275 -15.40 1.10 7.72
CA SER A 275 -14.35 1.84 8.43
C SER A 275 -14.24 1.40 9.90
N LYS A 276 -15.37 1.17 10.58
CA LYS A 276 -15.39 0.63 11.95
C LYS A 276 -14.81 -0.79 12.02
N ALA A 277 -15.16 -1.65 11.07
CA ALA A 277 -14.62 -3.00 11.00
C ALA A 277 -13.10 -2.99 10.78
N LEU A 278 -12.60 -2.17 9.85
CA LEU A 278 -11.16 -1.99 9.61
C LEU A 278 -10.44 -1.48 10.87
N HIS A 279 -11.04 -0.54 11.58
CA HIS A 279 -10.47 -0.04 12.82
C HIS A 279 -10.36 -1.14 13.89
N TYR A 280 -11.44 -1.91 14.11
CA TYR A 280 -11.45 -3.01 15.06
C TYR A 280 -10.43 -4.11 14.71
N ILE A 281 -10.31 -4.44 13.42
CA ILE A 281 -9.30 -5.39 12.94
C ILE A 281 -7.88 -4.86 13.19
N SER A 282 -7.66 -3.56 13.01
CA SER A 282 -6.36 -2.94 13.27
C SER A 282 -5.96 -3.03 14.76
N ASP A 283 -6.91 -3.06 15.68
CA ASP A 283 -6.64 -3.21 17.11
C ASP A 283 -6.22 -4.66 17.47
N GLN A 284 -6.48 -5.62 16.59
CA GLN A 284 -6.21 -7.05 16.76
C GLN A 284 -5.22 -7.59 15.71
N ILE A 285 -4.17 -6.80 15.43
CA ILE A 285 -3.24 -7.05 14.33
C ILE A 285 -2.60 -8.45 14.31
N ASP A 286 -2.35 -9.03 15.48
CA ASP A 286 -1.66 -10.32 15.60
C ASP A 286 -2.54 -11.53 15.24
N LEU A 287 -3.86 -11.36 15.18
CA LEU A 287 -4.80 -12.43 14.87
C LEU A 287 -4.97 -12.69 13.37
N PHE A 288 -4.64 -11.72 12.52
CA PHE A 288 -4.96 -11.78 11.10
C PHE A 288 -3.72 -11.69 10.22
N ASP A 289 -3.69 -12.50 9.17
CA ASP A 289 -2.64 -12.47 8.15
C ASP A 289 -2.99 -11.50 7.01
N CYS A 290 -4.28 -11.38 6.70
CA CYS A 290 -4.81 -10.40 5.75
C CYS A 290 -6.24 -9.98 6.12
N VAL A 291 -6.66 -8.85 5.55
CA VAL A 291 -8.06 -8.41 5.55
C VAL A 291 -8.59 -8.57 4.13
N VAL A 292 -9.80 -9.08 3.97
CA VAL A 292 -10.45 -9.19 2.66
C VAL A 292 -11.78 -8.43 2.71
N ILE A 293 -11.97 -7.47 1.82
CA ILE A 293 -13.24 -6.73 1.67
C ILE A 293 -13.91 -7.24 0.40
N THR A 294 -15.04 -7.94 0.53
CA THR A 294 -15.73 -8.53 -0.63
C THR A 294 -17.15 -8.05 -0.76
N ARG A 295 -17.60 -7.86 -2.00
CA ARG A 295 -18.99 -7.58 -2.33
C ARG A 295 -19.47 -8.51 -3.44
N GLY A 296 -20.71 -8.97 -3.34
CA GLY A 296 -21.29 -9.93 -4.27
C GLY A 296 -22.67 -9.46 -4.69
N GLY A 297 -22.87 -9.27 -6.00
CA GLY A 297 -24.09 -8.68 -6.54
C GLY A 297 -24.27 -7.21 -6.14
N GLY A 298 -25.20 -6.54 -6.81
CA GLY A 298 -25.52 -5.12 -6.63
C GLY A 298 -25.20 -4.28 -7.87
N SER A 299 -25.71 -3.07 -7.92
CA SER A 299 -25.59 -2.21 -9.10
C SER A 299 -24.18 -1.61 -9.22
N ARG A 300 -23.80 -1.16 -10.42
CA ARG A 300 -22.58 -0.35 -10.62
C ARG A 300 -22.57 0.89 -9.72
N LEU A 301 -23.76 1.43 -9.40
CA LEU A 301 -23.90 2.60 -8.53
C LEU A 301 -23.51 2.32 -7.08
N ASP A 302 -23.69 1.09 -6.60
CA ASP A 302 -23.31 0.73 -5.24
C ASP A 302 -21.78 0.65 -5.06
N LEU A 303 -21.00 0.60 -6.16
CA LEU A 303 -19.53 0.62 -6.06
C LEU A 303 -19.04 1.97 -5.54
N ARG A 304 -19.82 3.04 -5.76
CA ARG A 304 -19.48 4.40 -5.32
C ARG A 304 -19.30 4.53 -3.81
N TRP A 305 -19.90 3.64 -3.01
CA TRP A 305 -19.69 3.64 -1.56
C TRP A 305 -18.26 3.28 -1.15
N PHE A 306 -17.48 2.70 -2.06
CA PHE A 306 -16.06 2.40 -1.88
C PHE A 306 -15.13 3.49 -2.47
N ASP A 307 -15.70 4.53 -3.10
CA ASP A 307 -15.02 5.79 -3.46
C ASP A 307 -15.14 6.80 -2.31
N ASP A 308 -14.82 6.35 -1.09
CA ASP A 308 -14.95 7.12 0.13
C ASP A 308 -13.59 7.36 0.80
N LEU A 309 -13.38 8.59 1.29
CA LEU A 309 -12.12 9.00 1.89
C LEU A 309 -11.82 8.22 3.17
N GLU A 310 -12.83 7.95 4.02
CA GLU A 310 -12.61 7.33 5.32
C GLU A 310 -12.22 5.86 5.15
N ILE A 311 -12.93 5.11 4.30
CA ILE A 311 -12.54 3.73 3.95
C ILE A 311 -11.10 3.71 3.42
N ALA A 312 -10.80 4.54 2.42
CA ALA A 312 -9.48 4.54 1.78
C ALA A 312 -8.35 4.92 2.75
N LYS A 313 -8.63 5.85 3.68
CA LYS A 313 -7.71 6.25 4.75
C LYS A 313 -7.47 5.10 5.73
N GLN A 314 -8.51 4.39 6.15
CA GLN A 314 -8.37 3.22 7.03
C GLN A 314 -7.57 2.10 6.36
N ILE A 315 -7.80 1.82 5.07
CA ILE A 315 -7.00 0.86 4.30
C ILE A 315 -5.52 1.28 4.26
N GLY A 316 -5.25 2.55 3.96
CA GLY A 316 -3.89 3.07 3.90
C GLY A 316 -3.18 3.08 5.28
N LEU A 317 -3.91 3.24 6.37
CA LEU A 317 -3.39 3.18 7.74
C LEU A 317 -3.17 1.75 8.23
N SER A 318 -3.92 0.78 7.69
CA SER A 318 -3.80 -0.63 8.07
C SER A 318 -2.38 -1.13 7.87
N LYS A 319 -1.87 -1.80 8.91
CA LYS A 319 -0.59 -2.54 8.90
C LYS A 319 -0.74 -3.98 8.40
N ILE A 320 -1.98 -4.42 8.17
CA ILE A 320 -2.33 -5.73 7.63
C ILE A 320 -2.60 -5.56 6.13
N PRO A 321 -2.07 -6.44 5.26
CA PRO A 321 -2.40 -6.41 3.84
C PRO A 321 -3.92 -6.51 3.63
N VAL A 322 -4.50 -5.50 2.96
CA VAL A 322 -5.93 -5.48 2.63
C VAL A 322 -6.10 -5.90 1.18
N ILE A 323 -6.92 -6.92 0.95
CA ILE A 323 -7.31 -7.39 -0.38
C ILE A 323 -8.75 -6.94 -0.62
N THR A 324 -9.01 -6.25 -1.73
CA THR A 324 -10.37 -5.83 -2.08
C THR A 324 -10.89 -6.65 -3.25
N ALA A 325 -12.17 -7.00 -3.18
CA ALA A 325 -12.92 -7.65 -4.25
C ALA A 325 -14.33 -7.08 -4.32
N VAL A 326 -14.39 -5.76 -4.54
CA VAL A 326 -15.63 -4.99 -4.61
C VAL A 326 -15.95 -4.50 -6.03
N GLY A 327 -14.92 -4.35 -6.87
CA GLY A 327 -15.02 -3.85 -8.25
C GLY A 327 -15.68 -4.83 -9.22
N HIS A 328 -15.96 -4.34 -10.42
CA HIS A 328 -16.37 -5.15 -11.58
C HIS A 328 -15.33 -4.97 -12.70
N PHE A 329 -15.41 -5.75 -13.78
CA PHE A 329 -14.40 -5.76 -14.86
C PHE A 329 -14.03 -4.36 -15.42
N ASP A 330 -14.97 -3.40 -15.39
CA ASP A 330 -14.80 -2.07 -16.00
C ASP A 330 -14.59 -0.92 -14.99
N ASP A 331 -14.89 -1.11 -13.70
CA ASP A 331 -14.92 -0.01 -12.72
C ASP A 331 -14.05 -0.37 -11.50
N ILE A 332 -12.99 0.43 -11.28
CA ILE A 332 -12.06 0.33 -10.13
C ILE A 332 -12.45 1.38 -9.08
N SER A 333 -12.65 0.98 -7.83
CA SER A 333 -12.91 1.94 -6.74
C SER A 333 -11.62 2.54 -6.17
N ILE A 334 -11.71 3.65 -5.43
CA ILE A 334 -10.56 4.20 -4.69
C ILE A 334 -10.04 3.17 -3.69
N SER A 335 -10.94 2.42 -3.05
CA SER A 335 -10.57 1.32 -2.14
C SER A 335 -9.68 0.27 -2.83
N ASP A 336 -9.98 -0.07 -4.10
CA ASP A 336 -9.15 -0.95 -4.93
C ASP A 336 -7.79 -0.33 -5.30
N GLU A 337 -7.75 0.99 -5.45
CA GLU A 337 -6.51 1.70 -5.78
C GLU A 337 -5.55 1.83 -4.59
N VAL A 338 -6.05 1.79 -3.36
CA VAL A 338 -5.20 1.92 -2.15
C VAL A 338 -4.89 0.59 -1.48
N SER A 339 -5.67 -0.46 -1.74
CA SER A 339 -5.50 -1.78 -1.16
C SER A 339 -4.19 -2.45 -1.59
N PHE A 340 -3.70 -3.39 -0.79
CA PHE A 340 -2.51 -4.19 -1.10
C PHE A 340 -2.67 -4.90 -2.45
N HIS A 341 -3.83 -5.50 -2.66
CA HIS A 341 -4.18 -6.18 -3.90
C HIS A 341 -5.68 -6.04 -4.16
N SER A 342 -6.07 -5.92 -5.42
CA SER A 342 -7.47 -5.84 -5.83
C SER A 342 -7.79 -6.95 -6.82
N GLU A 343 -8.89 -7.63 -6.59
CA GLU A 343 -9.44 -8.68 -7.44
C GLU A 343 -10.85 -8.30 -7.92
N LYS A 344 -11.25 -8.88 -9.05
CA LYS A 344 -12.54 -8.54 -9.67
C LYS A 344 -13.73 -9.19 -8.98
N THR A 345 -13.54 -10.34 -8.32
CA THR A 345 -14.63 -11.11 -7.73
C THR A 345 -14.20 -11.71 -6.39
N PRO A 346 -15.16 -11.99 -5.48
CA PRO A 346 -14.88 -12.71 -4.24
C PRO A 346 -14.17 -14.05 -4.51
N THR A 347 -14.60 -14.80 -5.53
CA THR A 347 -13.95 -16.05 -5.94
C THR A 347 -12.50 -15.86 -6.39
N ALA A 348 -12.19 -14.79 -7.12
CA ALA A 348 -10.82 -14.50 -7.55
C ALA A 348 -9.93 -14.12 -6.35
N ALA A 349 -10.45 -13.37 -5.38
CA ALA A 349 -9.72 -13.09 -4.14
C ALA A 349 -9.43 -14.36 -3.32
N ALA A 350 -10.39 -15.28 -3.23
CA ALA A 350 -10.18 -16.57 -2.58
C ALA A 350 -9.08 -17.38 -3.31
N ARG A 351 -9.13 -17.46 -4.65
CA ARG A 351 -8.10 -18.14 -5.46
C ARG A 351 -6.72 -17.53 -5.29
N TYR A 352 -6.62 -16.20 -5.27
CA TYR A 352 -5.35 -15.52 -5.04
C TYR A 352 -4.70 -15.95 -3.72
N LEU A 353 -5.48 -16.08 -2.64
CA LEU A 353 -4.98 -16.55 -1.35
C LEU A 353 -4.56 -18.02 -1.38
N ILE A 354 -5.34 -18.87 -2.06
CA ILE A 354 -5.05 -20.29 -2.27
C ILE A 354 -3.73 -20.45 -3.05
N ASP A 355 -3.58 -19.72 -4.15
CA ASP A 355 -2.40 -19.76 -5.02
C ASP A 355 -1.15 -19.28 -4.28
N ASN A 356 -1.27 -18.25 -3.43
CA ASN A 356 -0.16 -17.80 -2.58
C ASN A 356 0.39 -18.93 -1.68
N ILE A 357 -0.51 -19.74 -1.10
CA ILE A 357 -0.11 -20.88 -0.26
C ILE A 357 0.49 -22.00 -1.11
N PHE A 358 -0.15 -22.39 -2.21
CA PHE A 358 0.37 -23.47 -3.06
C PHE A 358 1.72 -23.11 -3.69
N ASN A 359 1.90 -21.87 -4.14
CA ASN A 359 3.19 -21.38 -4.64
C ASN A 359 4.25 -21.41 -3.53
N SER A 360 3.90 -21.00 -2.31
CA SER A 360 4.80 -21.06 -1.16
C SER A 360 5.20 -22.48 -0.80
N LEU A 361 4.26 -23.43 -0.82
CA LEU A 361 4.51 -24.86 -0.61
C LEU A 361 5.40 -25.44 -1.70
N HIS A 362 5.13 -25.11 -2.97
CA HIS A 362 5.93 -25.57 -4.10
C HIS A 362 7.38 -25.11 -3.97
N ILE A 363 7.62 -23.82 -3.69
CA ILE A 363 8.96 -23.26 -3.47
C ILE A 363 9.63 -23.94 -2.27
N PHE A 364 8.88 -24.21 -1.20
CA PHE A 364 9.40 -24.91 -0.02
C PHE A 364 9.89 -26.32 -0.35
N PHE A 365 9.08 -27.13 -1.05
CA PHE A 365 9.47 -28.49 -1.42
C PHE A 365 10.64 -28.54 -2.40
N LEU A 366 10.69 -27.63 -3.39
CA LEU A 366 11.85 -27.52 -4.29
C LEU A 366 13.14 -27.19 -3.53
N ARG A 367 13.06 -26.31 -2.52
CA ARG A 367 14.21 -25.98 -1.67
C ARG A 367 14.64 -27.17 -0.83
N LEU A 368 13.68 -27.91 -0.26
CA LEU A 368 13.97 -29.13 0.49
C LEU A 368 14.67 -30.17 -0.38
N GLU A 369 14.17 -30.45 -1.58
CA GLU A 369 14.77 -31.40 -2.52
C GLU A 369 16.21 -31.00 -2.89
N LYS A 370 16.45 -29.70 -3.11
CA LYS A 370 17.79 -29.21 -3.40
C LYS A 370 18.74 -29.41 -2.21
N VAL A 371 18.27 -29.14 -0.99
CA VAL A 371 19.07 -29.33 0.23
C VAL A 371 19.36 -30.81 0.46
N THR A 372 18.38 -31.70 0.32
CA THR A 372 18.58 -33.14 0.48
C THR A 372 19.57 -33.67 -0.56
N HIS A 373 19.47 -33.27 -1.82
CA HIS A 373 20.42 -33.66 -2.86
C HIS A 373 21.85 -33.20 -2.56
N LEU A 374 22.03 -31.94 -2.10
CA LEU A 374 23.35 -31.42 -1.71
C LEU A 374 23.93 -32.18 -0.50
N LEU A 375 23.10 -32.48 0.50
CA LEU A 375 23.52 -33.25 1.67
C LEU A 375 23.92 -34.68 1.29
N LEU A 376 23.14 -35.35 0.45
CA LEU A 376 23.46 -36.71 -0.04
C LEU A 376 24.77 -36.73 -0.83
N LYS A 377 24.96 -35.75 -1.73
CA LYS A 377 26.20 -35.62 -2.51
C LYS A 377 27.42 -35.34 -1.63
N LYS A 378 27.29 -34.48 -0.62
CA LYS A 378 28.37 -34.20 0.33
C LYS A 378 28.71 -35.43 1.17
N THR A 379 27.69 -36.11 1.69
CA THR A 379 27.85 -37.32 2.51
C THR A 379 28.50 -38.45 1.70
N SER A 380 28.14 -38.63 0.43
CA SER A 380 28.76 -39.66 -0.42
C SER A 380 30.22 -39.36 -0.74
N ALA A 381 30.55 -38.10 -1.04
CA ALA A 381 31.92 -37.66 -1.27
C ALA A 381 32.80 -37.85 -0.02
N GLU A 382 32.29 -37.50 1.16
CA GLU A 382 32.99 -37.71 2.44
C GLU A 382 33.22 -39.19 2.74
N ARG A 383 32.23 -40.06 2.47
CA ARG A 383 32.39 -41.52 2.60
C ARG A 383 33.47 -42.07 1.66
N GLN A 384 33.46 -41.66 0.39
CA GLN A 384 34.49 -42.07 -0.58
C GLN A 384 35.88 -41.60 -0.16
N PHE A 385 35.98 -40.38 0.36
CA PHE A 385 37.23 -39.84 0.87
C PHE A 385 37.75 -40.65 2.07
N LEU A 386 36.89 -40.94 3.06
CA LEU A 386 37.26 -41.78 4.21
C LEU A 386 37.72 -43.17 3.78
N PHE A 387 36.99 -43.82 2.88
CA PHE A 387 37.36 -45.13 2.32
C PHE A 387 38.74 -45.08 1.62
N SER A 388 39.01 -43.99 0.89
CA SER A 388 40.32 -43.79 0.26
C SER A 388 41.46 -43.63 1.28
N ILE A 389 41.21 -42.97 2.41
CA ILE A 389 42.20 -42.84 3.49
C ILE A 389 42.41 -44.20 4.15
N GLU A 390 41.34 -44.95 4.43
CA GLU A 390 41.40 -46.29 5.01
C GLU A 390 42.23 -47.25 4.13
N GLU A 391 41.99 -47.28 2.82
CA GLU A 391 42.80 -48.09 1.90
C GLU A 391 44.27 -47.64 1.85
N ARG A 392 44.53 -46.33 1.90
CA ARG A 392 45.91 -45.79 1.89
C ARG A 392 46.65 -46.14 3.17
N LEU A 393 45.99 -46.02 4.33
CA LEU A 393 46.52 -46.42 5.63
C LEU A 393 46.81 -47.91 5.67
N SER A 394 45.87 -48.73 5.22
CA SER A 394 46.03 -50.19 5.16
C SER A 394 47.21 -50.60 4.28
N ARG A 395 47.31 -50.00 3.08
CA ARG A 395 48.46 -50.23 2.17
C ARG A 395 49.78 -49.76 2.77
N ALA A 396 49.80 -48.60 3.44
CA ALA A 396 51.00 -48.10 4.10
C ALA A 396 51.45 -49.00 5.27
N ALA A 397 50.50 -49.48 6.08
CA ALA A 397 50.75 -50.40 7.19
C ALA A 397 51.32 -51.74 6.69
N ILE A 398 50.70 -52.34 5.66
CA ILE A 398 51.20 -53.58 5.04
C ILE A 398 52.62 -53.37 4.50
N ARG A 399 52.86 -52.30 3.73
CA ARG A 399 54.20 -52.00 3.20
C ARG A 399 55.24 -51.83 4.31
N ARG A 400 54.87 -51.17 5.42
CA ARG A 400 55.77 -50.99 6.57
C ARG A 400 56.10 -52.34 7.21
N LEU A 401 55.10 -53.18 7.47
CA LEU A 401 55.29 -54.52 8.02
C LEU A 401 56.15 -55.41 7.11
N GLU A 402 55.93 -55.37 5.80
CA GLU A 402 56.75 -56.12 4.84
C GLU A 402 58.19 -55.61 4.78
N SER A 403 58.41 -54.30 4.94
CA SER A 403 59.75 -53.71 5.03
C SER A 403 60.47 -54.19 6.30
N GLU A 404 59.82 -54.11 7.46
CA GLU A 404 60.37 -54.59 8.75
C GLU A 404 60.67 -56.10 8.68
N LYS A 405 59.75 -56.90 8.14
CA LYS A 405 59.96 -58.34 7.94
C LYS A 405 61.15 -58.64 7.04
N ARG A 406 61.36 -57.84 5.98
CA ARG A 406 62.54 -57.96 5.10
C ARG A 406 63.84 -57.60 5.84
N GLN A 407 63.84 -56.54 6.64
CA GLN A 407 65.00 -56.16 7.46
C GLN A 407 65.35 -57.25 8.47
N LEU A 408 64.37 -57.76 9.22
CA LEU A 408 64.56 -58.86 10.16
C LEU A 408 65.09 -60.13 9.48
N LYS A 409 64.58 -60.46 8.28
CA LYS A 409 65.14 -61.56 7.47
C LYS A 409 66.60 -61.31 7.11
N GLY A 410 66.94 -60.09 6.67
CA GLY A 410 68.32 -59.70 6.37
C GLY A 410 69.25 -59.86 7.58
N TYR A 411 68.86 -59.34 8.75
CA TYR A 411 69.61 -59.53 9.99
C TYR A 411 69.76 -61.01 10.36
N SER A 412 68.69 -61.80 10.22
CA SER A 412 68.75 -63.24 10.51
C SER A 412 69.72 -64.00 9.58
N GLN A 413 69.78 -63.63 8.29
CA GLN A 413 70.71 -64.21 7.33
C GLN A 413 72.16 -63.83 7.65
N ILE A 414 72.41 -62.55 7.97
CA ILE A 414 73.72 -62.07 8.38
C ILE A 414 74.22 -62.84 9.62
N LEU A 415 73.38 -62.97 10.65
CA LEU A 415 73.71 -63.74 11.85
C LEU A 415 74.00 -65.21 11.54
N LYS A 416 73.25 -65.83 10.63
CA LYS A 416 73.48 -67.22 10.20
C LYS A 416 74.81 -67.38 9.46
N VAL A 417 75.17 -66.43 8.60
CA VAL A 417 76.46 -66.41 7.89
C VAL A 417 77.60 -66.25 8.89
N PHE A 418 77.50 -65.30 9.83
CA PHE A 418 78.50 -65.14 10.90
C PHE A 418 78.65 -66.42 11.73
N GLN A 419 77.54 -67.03 12.16
CA GLN A 419 77.58 -68.28 12.93
C GLN A 419 78.24 -69.41 12.13
N THR A 420 77.92 -69.54 10.85
CA THR A 420 78.49 -70.58 9.98
C THR A 420 79.98 -70.34 9.74
N SER A 421 80.38 -69.09 9.50
CA SER A 421 81.78 -68.68 9.32
C SER A 421 82.60 -68.99 10.58
N ILE A 422 82.15 -68.53 11.76
CA ILE A 422 82.82 -68.82 13.04
C ILE A 422 82.96 -70.33 13.27
N THR A 423 81.88 -71.09 13.04
CA THR A 423 81.90 -72.55 13.23
C THR A 423 82.83 -73.26 12.24
N GLN A 424 82.88 -72.80 10.98
CA GLN A 424 83.79 -73.35 9.98
C GLN A 424 85.25 -73.01 10.28
N THR A 425 85.54 -71.78 10.70
CA THR A 425 86.90 -71.36 11.10
C THR A 425 87.38 -72.17 12.31
N LEU A 426 86.53 -72.37 13.32
CA LEU A 426 86.84 -73.23 14.46
C LEU A 426 87.04 -74.70 14.05
N LYS A 427 86.21 -75.24 13.14
CA LYS A 427 86.36 -76.61 12.63
C LYS A 427 87.61 -76.83 11.78
N ARG A 428 88.11 -75.80 11.10
CA ARG A 428 89.35 -75.88 10.31
C ARG A 428 90.61 -75.90 11.19
N GLY A 429 90.48 -75.74 12.50
CA GLY A 429 91.57 -75.96 13.45
C GLY A 429 92.66 -74.87 13.44
N TYR A 430 92.37 -73.69 12.88
CA TYR A 430 93.31 -72.58 12.92
C TYR A 430 93.36 -71.99 14.34
N ALA A 431 94.47 -72.23 15.02
CA ALA A 431 94.82 -71.56 16.26
C ALA A 431 96.12 -70.78 16.05
N LEU A 432 96.14 -69.51 16.46
CA LEU A 432 97.38 -68.77 16.58
C LEU A 432 97.98 -69.11 17.94
N VAL A 433 99.16 -69.72 17.92
CA VAL A 433 99.84 -70.21 19.12
C VAL A 433 100.89 -69.18 19.53
N TYR A 434 100.85 -68.75 20.79
CA TYR A 434 101.80 -67.78 21.34
C TYR A 434 102.68 -68.44 22.41
N ASP A 435 103.93 -67.99 22.54
CA ASP A 435 104.82 -68.38 23.64
C ASP A 435 104.47 -67.66 24.96
N ASN A 436 105.15 -68.04 26.05
CA ASN A 436 105.00 -67.42 27.37
C ASN A 436 105.35 -65.93 27.41
N SER A 437 106.02 -65.41 26.38
CA SER A 437 106.42 -64.01 26.24
C SER A 437 105.47 -63.20 25.35
N GLY A 438 104.44 -63.84 24.76
CA GLY A 438 103.45 -63.19 23.91
C GLY A 438 103.81 -63.10 22.42
N ASN A 439 104.83 -63.82 21.95
CA ASN A 439 105.24 -63.85 20.54
C ASN A 439 104.53 -64.97 19.76
N LEU A 440 104.21 -64.72 18.49
CA LEU A 440 103.54 -65.70 17.62
C LEU A 440 104.52 -66.79 17.14
N LEU A 441 104.19 -68.05 17.38
CA LEU A 441 104.99 -69.21 16.98
C LEU A 441 104.63 -69.67 15.56
N LYS A 442 105.62 -69.85 14.68
CA LYS A 442 105.44 -70.33 13.30
C LYS A 442 105.74 -71.84 13.21
N GLY A 443 105.04 -72.55 12.33
CA GLY A 443 105.01 -74.03 12.29
C GLY A 443 106.37 -74.75 12.10
N LYS A 444 107.43 -74.07 11.65
CA LYS A 444 108.77 -74.68 11.56
C LYS A 444 109.51 -74.73 12.91
N ASP A 445 109.11 -73.90 13.87
CA ASP A 445 109.77 -73.80 15.19
C ASP A 445 109.26 -74.88 16.17
N PHE A 446 108.22 -75.62 15.79
CA PHE A 446 107.56 -76.63 16.64
C PHE A 446 108.31 -77.97 16.73
N LEU A 447 109.29 -78.22 15.85
CA LEU A 447 109.91 -79.56 15.67
C LEU A 447 111.27 -79.74 16.36
N HIS A 448 111.84 -78.71 17.00
CA HIS A 448 113.22 -78.78 17.49
C HIS A 448 113.45 -78.44 18.98
N GLN A 449 112.41 -78.11 19.76
CA GLN A 449 112.53 -77.95 21.22
C GLN A 449 111.30 -78.51 21.94
N ALA A 450 111.52 -79.07 23.14
CA ALA A 450 110.45 -79.64 23.98
C ALA A 450 109.34 -78.60 24.20
N PRO A 451 108.05 -78.99 24.10
CA PRO A 451 106.96 -78.03 24.10
C PRO A 451 106.83 -77.31 25.45
N PRO A 452 106.53 -76.00 25.47
CA PRO A 452 106.26 -75.27 26.70
C PRO A 452 104.99 -75.78 27.40
N ILE A 453 105.02 -75.81 28.74
CA ILE A 453 104.00 -76.40 29.63
C ILE A 453 102.68 -75.61 29.61
N ASP A 454 102.73 -74.31 29.28
CA ASP A 454 101.55 -73.46 29.13
C ASP A 454 101.48 -72.91 27.70
N LEU A 455 100.38 -73.19 27.02
CA LEU A 455 100.12 -72.72 25.66
C LEU A 455 98.92 -71.79 25.66
N LYS A 456 99.12 -70.53 25.26
CA LYS A 456 98.02 -69.60 25.01
C LYS A 456 97.59 -69.68 23.55
N LEU A 457 96.38 -70.16 23.33
CA LEU A 457 95.76 -70.21 22.01
C LEU A 457 94.88 -68.97 21.83
N LYS A 458 95.18 -68.13 20.84
CA LYS A 458 94.23 -67.12 20.37
C LYS A 458 93.57 -67.62 19.10
N PHE A 459 92.25 -67.71 19.12
CA PHE A 459 91.47 -67.99 17.93
C PHE A 459 91.20 -66.67 17.22
N ALA A 460 91.76 -66.49 16.02
CA ALA A 460 91.39 -65.39 15.16
C ALA A 460 90.08 -65.76 14.46
N SER A 461 88.97 -65.15 14.88
CA SER A 461 87.85 -64.98 13.96
C SER A 461 88.15 -63.74 13.11
N ASP A 462 88.12 -63.87 11.79
CA ASP A 462 88.07 -62.74 10.85
C ASP A 462 86.71 -62.04 10.99
N CYS A 463 86.48 -61.46 12.16
CA CYS A 463 85.41 -60.53 12.44
C CYS A 463 86.12 -59.20 12.69
N GLU A 464 85.96 -58.27 11.76
CA GLU A 464 86.48 -56.92 11.91
C GLU A 464 86.09 -56.37 13.29
N ASN A 465 87.11 -56.15 14.13
CA ASN A 465 87.15 -55.33 15.34
C ASN A 465 86.62 -55.85 16.69
N GLN A 466 86.34 -57.13 16.93
CA GLN A 466 86.24 -57.65 18.31
C GLN A 466 86.83 -59.06 18.47
N HIS A 467 87.98 -59.17 19.15
CA HIS A 467 88.60 -60.45 19.50
C HIS A 467 87.92 -61.05 20.74
N ILE A 468 87.39 -62.27 20.62
CA ILE A 468 86.94 -63.07 21.76
C ILE A 468 88.15 -63.83 22.29
N PHE A 469 88.46 -63.67 23.58
CA PHE A 469 89.57 -64.35 24.24
C PHE A 469 89.07 -65.60 24.98
N VAL A 470 89.67 -66.75 24.71
CA VAL A 470 89.42 -68.00 25.44
C VAL A 470 90.77 -68.54 25.90
N ASP A 471 91.01 -68.57 27.22
CA ASP A 471 92.19 -69.22 27.79
C ASP A 471 91.96 -70.73 27.83
N VAL A 472 92.82 -71.51 27.17
CA VAL A 472 92.77 -72.97 27.15
C VAL A 472 94.10 -73.51 27.67
N SER A 473 94.08 -74.25 28.78
CA SER A 473 95.25 -74.96 29.31
C SER A 473 95.36 -76.33 28.65
N VAL A 474 96.44 -76.57 27.89
CA VAL A 474 96.68 -77.84 27.21
C VAL A 474 97.32 -78.83 28.18
N LYS A 475 96.61 -79.89 28.55
CA LYS A 475 97.12 -80.89 29.53
C LYS A 475 98.13 -81.88 28.95
N GLU A 476 98.11 -82.14 27.64
CA GLU A 476 99.01 -83.10 26.98
C GLU A 476 99.09 -82.82 25.46
N ILE A 477 100.27 -82.99 24.85
CA ILE A 477 100.48 -82.85 23.41
C ILE A 477 100.98 -84.20 22.88
N THR A 478 100.17 -84.86 22.05
CA THR A 478 100.56 -86.10 21.37
C THR A 478 100.86 -85.82 19.89
N GLN A 479 102.10 -86.10 19.44
CA GLN A 479 102.42 -86.14 18.02
C GLN A 479 101.75 -87.36 17.37
N LYS A 480 100.88 -87.13 16.39
CA LYS A 480 100.47 -88.17 15.45
C LYS A 480 101.55 -88.30 14.38
N SER A 481 102.23 -89.44 14.32
CA SER A 481 103.01 -89.84 13.14
C SER A 481 102.06 -90.17 11.99
N ASP A 482 102.31 -89.60 10.81
CA ASP A 482 101.53 -89.86 9.59
C ASP A 482 101.48 -91.36 9.25
N PRO A 483 100.31 -91.92 8.90
CA PRO A 483 100.25 -93.19 8.20
C PRO A 483 100.68 -92.95 6.74
N SER A 484 101.78 -93.58 6.33
CA SER A 484 102.17 -93.76 4.93
C SER A 484 101.09 -94.46 4.12
#